data_AF-A0A523F0T8-F1
#
_entry.id   AF-A0A523F0T8-F1
#
_cell.length_a   1.000
_cell.length_b   1.000
_cell.length_c   1.000
_cell.angle_alpha   90.00
_cell.angle_beta   90.00
_cell.angle_gamma   90.00
#
_symmetry.space_group_name_H-M   'P 1'
#
loop_
_entity.id
_entity.type
_entity.pdbx_description
1 polymer ?
#
loop_
_entity_poly.entity_id
_entity_poly.type
_entity_poly.pdbx_seq_one_letter_code
_entity_poly.pdbx_strand_id
1 'polypeptide(L)'
;MTTPTSHRREARSHPLVWALGTSLVWFIAAAIRTETTLHLGPLLVPIVAASMTGDTDHPYRPALVGTAIGAAVIALLDATGNLAGPALEPFSSVLVESLVLLVIGGLIALVIAATRSGSR
;
A
#
# COMPACT_ATOMS: atom_id res chain seq x y z
N MET A 1 -27.79 -38.18 -10.02
CA MET A 1 -27.99 -36.77 -9.66
C MET A 1 -26.67 -36.27 -9.10
N THR A 2 -25.83 -35.69 -9.94
CA THR A 2 -24.48 -35.24 -9.58
C THR A 2 -24.56 -33.79 -9.12
N THR A 3 -24.28 -33.57 -7.84
CA THR A 3 -24.12 -32.25 -7.24
C THR A 3 -22.98 -31.53 -7.96
N PRO A 4 -23.18 -30.32 -8.51
CA PRO A 4 -22.07 -29.55 -9.02
C PRO A 4 -21.28 -29.06 -7.81
N THR A 5 -20.07 -29.60 -7.62
CA THR A 5 -19.08 -28.99 -6.74
C THR A 5 -18.76 -27.63 -7.33
N SER A 6 -19.39 -26.59 -6.76
CA SER A 6 -18.94 -25.23 -6.96
C SER A 6 -17.53 -25.14 -6.38
N HIS A 7 -16.53 -25.35 -7.24
CA HIS A 7 -15.19 -24.86 -6.98
C HIS A 7 -15.31 -23.34 -6.88
N ARG A 8 -15.62 -22.87 -5.67
CA ARG A 8 -15.35 -21.50 -5.24
C ARG A 8 -13.84 -21.40 -5.28
N ARG A 9 -13.32 -21.06 -6.46
CA ARG A 9 -12.00 -20.51 -6.62
C ARG A 9 -12.06 -19.24 -5.79
N GLU A 10 -11.68 -19.32 -4.53
CA GLU A 10 -11.39 -18.13 -3.74
C GLU A 10 -10.44 -17.33 -4.61
N ALA A 11 -10.94 -16.20 -5.12
CA ALA A 11 -10.15 -15.32 -5.94
C ALA A 11 -9.02 -14.85 -5.02
N ARG A 12 -7.87 -15.52 -5.07
CA ARG A 12 -6.65 -15.06 -4.42
C ARG A 12 -6.39 -13.68 -4.97
N SER A 13 -6.75 -12.68 -4.19
CA SER A 13 -6.59 -11.28 -4.56
C SER A 13 -5.10 -11.03 -4.73
N HIS A 14 -4.71 -10.71 -5.95
CA HIS A 14 -3.30 -10.51 -6.27
C HIS A 14 -2.80 -9.25 -5.54
N PRO A 15 -1.63 -9.28 -4.89
CA PRO A 15 -1.10 -8.14 -4.12
C PRO A 15 -0.99 -6.86 -4.94
N LEU A 16 -0.70 -7.00 -6.24
CA LEU A 16 -0.70 -5.89 -7.20
C LEU A 16 -2.05 -5.17 -7.28
N VAL A 17 -3.18 -5.89 -7.25
CA VAL A 17 -4.50 -5.27 -7.42
C VAL A 17 -4.81 -4.34 -6.26
N TRP A 18 -4.54 -4.77 -5.03
CA TRP A 18 -4.74 -3.94 -3.84
C TRP A 18 -3.75 -2.80 -3.78
N ALA A 19 -2.46 -3.05 -4.00
CA ALA A 19 -1.44 -2.02 -4.00
C ALA A 19 -1.71 -0.94 -5.06
N LEU A 20 -2.07 -1.33 -6.29
CA LEU A 20 -2.42 -0.40 -7.36
C LEU A 20 -3.73 0.33 -7.08
N GLY A 21 -4.76 -0.35 -6.58
CA GLY A 21 -6.04 0.26 -6.25
C GLY A 21 -5.90 1.34 -5.16
N THR A 22 -5.23 1.02 -4.05
CA THR A 22 -4.98 1.98 -2.96
C THR A 22 -4.10 3.14 -3.45
N SER A 23 -3.08 2.84 -4.26
CA SER A 23 -2.21 3.85 -4.84
C SER A 23 -2.93 4.79 -5.79
N LEU A 24 -3.85 4.27 -6.61
CA LEU A 24 -4.65 5.07 -7.53
C LEU A 24 -5.60 5.99 -6.78
N VAL A 25 -6.27 5.48 -5.73
CA VAL A 25 -7.12 6.31 -4.86
C VAL A 25 -6.32 7.43 -4.21
N TRP A 26 -5.14 7.11 -3.68
CA TRP A 26 -4.25 8.11 -3.09
C TRP A 26 -3.77 9.14 -4.12
N PHE A 27 -3.31 8.69 -5.29
CA PHE A 27 -2.85 9.57 -6.37
C PHE A 27 -3.96 10.52 -6.85
N ILE A 28 -5.17 10.01 -7.08
CA ILE A 28 -6.32 10.83 -7.47
C ILE A 28 -6.66 11.84 -6.39
N ALA A 29 -6.66 11.42 -5.12
CA ALA A 29 -6.92 12.33 -4.00
C ALA A 29 -5.87 13.45 -3.95
N ALA A 30 -4.59 13.12 -4.17
CA ALA A 30 -3.49 14.10 -4.17
C ALA A 30 -3.61 15.09 -5.33
N ALA A 31 -4.01 14.63 -6.51
CA ALA A 31 -4.22 15.49 -7.68
C ALA A 31 -5.44 16.42 -7.52
N ILE A 32 -6.52 15.99 -6.84
CA ILE A 32 -7.74 16.79 -6.68
C ILE A 32 -7.63 17.75 -5.49
N ARG A 33 -6.91 17.36 -4.43
CA ARG A 33 -6.79 18.15 -3.20
C ARG A 33 -5.35 18.52 -2.90
N THR A 34 -4.76 19.33 -3.77
CA THR A 34 -3.41 19.86 -3.64
C THR A 34 -3.17 20.68 -2.37
N GLU A 35 -4.24 21.19 -1.74
CA GLU A 35 -4.16 21.97 -0.49
C GLU A 35 -4.38 21.15 0.79
N THR A 36 -4.86 19.90 0.69
CA THR A 36 -4.99 19.03 1.86
C THR A 36 -3.97 17.92 1.81
N THR A 37 -3.25 17.79 2.89
CA THR A 37 -2.19 16.80 3.03
C THR A 37 -2.71 15.38 3.11
N LEU A 38 -2.39 14.59 2.10
CA LEU A 38 -2.69 13.16 2.05
C LEU A 38 -1.50 12.35 2.56
N HIS A 39 -1.17 12.61 3.82
CA HIS A 39 -0.03 12.03 4.55
C HIS A 39 -0.12 10.52 4.72
N LEU A 40 -1.34 9.97 4.77
CA LEU A 40 -1.54 8.54 5.08
C LEU A 40 -1.37 7.62 3.87
N GLY A 41 -1.34 8.14 2.64
CA GLY A 41 -1.21 7.34 1.44
C GLY A 41 0.03 6.41 1.44
N PRO A 42 1.25 6.94 1.65
CA PRO A 42 2.47 6.16 1.73
C PRO A 42 2.42 5.04 2.78
N LEU A 43 1.76 5.29 3.90
CA LEU A 43 1.58 4.31 4.98
C LEU A 43 0.60 3.19 4.58
N LEU A 44 -0.51 3.55 3.95
CA LEU A 44 -1.62 2.63 3.68
C LEU A 44 -1.32 1.66 2.54
N VAL A 45 -0.62 2.08 1.48
CA VAL A 45 -0.34 1.21 0.32
C VAL A 45 0.32 -0.13 0.72
N PRO A 46 1.43 -0.17 1.48
CA PRO A 46 2.03 -1.44 1.90
C PRO A 46 1.15 -2.23 2.87
N ILE A 47 0.48 -1.55 3.81
CA ILE A 47 -0.38 -2.21 4.82
C ILE A 47 -1.57 -2.89 4.16
N VAL A 48 -2.27 -2.20 3.25
CA VAL A 48 -3.43 -2.75 2.54
C VAL A 48 -3.00 -3.88 1.62
N ALA A 49 -1.87 -3.75 0.91
CA ALA A 49 -1.34 -4.84 0.09
C ALA A 49 -1.09 -6.10 0.93
N ALA A 50 -0.45 -5.98 2.10
CA ALA A 50 -0.22 -7.11 3.00
C ALA A 50 -1.50 -7.67 3.64
N SER A 51 -2.44 -6.81 4.02
CA SER A 51 -3.66 -7.20 4.73
C SER A 51 -4.68 -7.87 3.80
N MET A 52 -4.79 -7.38 2.57
CA MET A 52 -5.82 -7.80 1.63
C MET A 52 -5.38 -8.88 0.65
N THR A 53 -4.09 -9.21 0.63
CA THR A 53 -3.60 -10.37 -0.11
C THR A 53 -3.91 -11.63 0.70
N GLY A 54 -4.58 -12.58 0.06
CA GLY A 54 -4.83 -13.89 0.65
C GLY A 54 -3.54 -14.67 0.89
N ASP A 55 -3.73 -15.87 1.43
CA ASP A 55 -2.66 -16.77 1.81
C ASP A 55 -1.77 -17.13 0.59
N THR A 56 -0.46 -16.85 0.69
CA THR A 56 0.52 -16.96 -0.40
C THR A 56 1.76 -17.73 0.04
N ASP A 57 2.39 -18.45 -0.89
CA ASP A 57 3.65 -19.16 -0.67
C ASP A 57 4.84 -18.20 -0.44
N HIS A 58 4.61 -16.90 -0.68
CA HIS A 58 5.59 -15.84 -0.48
C HIS A 58 5.01 -14.76 0.44
N PRO A 59 4.98 -14.99 1.78
CA PRO A 59 4.28 -14.12 2.73
C PRO A 59 4.74 -12.66 2.69
N TYR A 60 6.02 -12.41 2.39
CA TYR A 60 6.59 -11.06 2.32
C TYR A 60 6.36 -10.34 0.99
N ARG A 61 5.97 -11.05 -0.08
CA ARG A 61 5.80 -10.47 -1.42
C ARG A 61 4.77 -9.33 -1.44
N PRO A 62 3.61 -9.42 -0.78
CA PRO A 62 2.64 -8.34 -0.73
C PRO A 62 3.18 -7.05 -0.10
N ALA A 63 3.95 -7.18 0.99
CA ALA A 63 4.56 -6.05 1.68
C ALA A 63 5.60 -5.35 0.79
N LEU A 64 6.46 -6.11 0.11
CA LEU A 64 7.46 -5.58 -0.82
C LEU A 64 6.81 -4.90 -2.02
N VAL A 65 5.78 -5.53 -2.61
CA VAL A 65 5.04 -4.97 -3.75
C VAL A 65 4.35 -3.66 -3.36
N GLY A 66 3.66 -3.62 -2.22
CA GLY A 66 3.02 -2.40 -1.75
C GLY A 66 4.02 -1.29 -1.44
N THR A 67 5.18 -1.63 -0.85
CA THR A 67 6.25 -0.65 -0.59
C THR A 67 6.82 -0.09 -1.90
N ALA A 68 7.11 -0.95 -2.88
CA ALA A 68 7.64 -0.53 -4.18
C ALA A 68 6.67 0.36 -4.95
N ILE A 69 5.37 0.02 -4.95
CA ILE A 69 4.34 0.84 -5.59
C ILE A 69 4.19 2.16 -4.84
N GLY A 70 4.16 2.15 -3.50
CA GLY A 70 4.13 3.37 -2.70
C GLY A 70 5.28 4.32 -3.03
N ALA A 71 6.51 3.79 -3.14
CA ALA A 71 7.68 4.58 -3.56
C ALA A 71 7.52 5.18 -4.97
N ALA A 72 7.01 4.40 -5.92
CA ALA A 72 6.77 4.87 -7.29
C ALA A 72 5.74 6.01 -7.33
N VAL A 73 4.69 5.93 -6.52
CA VAL A 73 3.67 6.98 -6.43
C VAL A 73 4.23 8.24 -5.77
N ILE A 74 5.03 8.11 -4.69
CA ILE A 74 5.75 9.27 -4.11
C ILE A 74 6.59 9.96 -5.18
N ALA A 75 7.40 9.20 -5.92
CA ALA A 75 8.26 9.74 -6.96
C ALA A 75 7.45 10.44 -8.07
N LEU A 76 6.30 9.88 -8.45
CA LEU A 76 5.42 10.49 -9.45
C LEU A 76 4.75 11.77 -8.94
N LEU A 77 4.29 11.79 -7.69
CA LEU A 77 3.69 12.97 -7.07
C LEU A 77 4.73 14.09 -6.90
N ASP A 78 5.96 13.76 -6.50
CA ASP A 78 7.07 14.71 -6.40
C ASP A 78 7.42 15.28 -7.79
N ALA A 79 7.61 14.42 -8.80
CA ALA A 79 7.94 14.83 -10.16
C ALA A 79 6.84 15.69 -10.83
N THR A 80 5.58 15.49 -10.45
CA THR A 80 4.44 16.25 -10.99
C THR A 80 4.08 17.47 -10.15
N GLY A 81 4.77 17.72 -9.04
CA GLY A 81 4.46 18.82 -8.12
C GLY A 81 3.15 18.64 -7.34
N ASN A 82 2.57 17.44 -7.36
CA ASN A 82 1.33 17.11 -6.64
C ASN A 82 1.59 16.57 -5.23
N LEU A 83 2.87 16.39 -4.85
CA LEU A 83 3.26 16.16 -3.46
C LEU A 83 3.28 17.49 -2.69
N ALA A 84 2.11 18.12 -2.58
CA ALA A 84 1.93 19.46 -2.04
C ALA A 84 1.26 19.45 -0.65
N GLY A 85 1.55 20.49 0.13
CA GLY A 85 0.95 20.74 1.45
C GLY A 85 1.97 20.89 2.59
N PRO A 86 1.53 21.21 3.82
CA PRO A 86 2.43 21.36 4.96
C PRO A 86 2.86 19.99 5.53
N ALA A 87 4.17 19.77 5.67
CA ALA A 87 4.65 18.60 6.41
C ALA A 87 4.18 18.65 7.87
N LEU A 88 3.86 17.50 8.47
CA LEU A 88 3.62 17.42 9.91
C LEU A 88 4.94 17.65 10.65
N GLU A 89 4.92 18.40 11.75
CA GLU A 89 6.06 18.41 12.67
C GLU A 89 6.29 16.98 13.20
N PRO A 90 7.55 16.51 13.30
CA PRO A 90 8.82 17.25 13.19
C PRO A 90 9.48 17.20 11.80
N PHE A 91 8.76 16.87 10.73
CA PHE A 91 9.36 16.66 9.42
C PHE A 91 9.68 17.99 8.72
N SER A 92 10.84 18.04 8.05
CA SER A 92 11.29 19.23 7.32
C SER A 92 10.61 19.42 5.96
N SER A 93 10.01 18.36 5.40
CA SER A 93 9.29 18.41 4.13
C SER A 93 8.31 17.23 3.97
N VAL A 94 7.30 17.40 3.12
CA VAL A 94 6.29 16.36 2.82
C VAL A 94 6.92 15.13 2.17
N LEU A 95 8.00 15.32 1.40
CA LEU A 95 8.76 14.22 0.82
C LEU A 95 9.39 13.37 1.92
N VAL A 96 10.07 14.00 2.89
CA VAL A 96 10.70 13.27 4.00
C VAL A 96 9.64 12.55 4.85
N GLU A 97 8.54 13.23 5.17
CA GLU A 97 7.40 12.64 5.87
C GLU A 97 6.86 11.41 5.11
N SER A 98 6.62 11.55 3.80
CA SER A 98 6.07 10.47 2.97
C SER A 98 6.99 9.26 2.91
N LEU A 99 8.30 9.49 2.82
CA LEU A 99 9.30 8.41 2.85
C LEU A 99 9.33 7.71 4.21
N VAL A 100 9.29 8.46 5.31
CA VAL A 100 9.25 7.89 6.67
C VAL A 100 7.97 7.07 6.86
N LEU A 101 6.82 7.59 6.45
CA LEU A 101 5.54 6.89 6.53
C LEU A 101 5.49 5.65 5.65
N LEU A 102 6.12 5.68 4.46
CA LEU A 102 6.29 4.49 3.62
C LEU A 102 7.12 3.42 4.32
N VAL A 103 8.24 3.79 4.95
CA VAL A 103 9.09 2.85 5.69
C VAL A 103 8.31 2.24 6.85
N ILE A 104 7.61 3.06 7.64
CA ILE A 104 6.77 2.58 8.74
C ILE A 104 5.70 1.61 8.21
N GLY A 105 5.02 1.97 7.12
CA GLY A 105 4.00 1.13 6.50
C GLY A 105 4.57 -0.19 5.98
N GLY A 106 5.75 -0.15 5.36
CA GLY A 106 6.49 -1.33 4.92
C GLY A 106 6.85 -2.25 6.07
N LEU A 107 7.33 -1.71 7.19
CA LEU A 107 7.63 -2.49 8.40
C LEU A 107 6.37 -3.13 8.99
N ILE A 108 5.27 -2.38 9.11
CA ILE A 108 3.99 -2.93 9.58
C ILE A 108 3.50 -4.04 8.64
N ALA A 109 3.59 -3.84 7.32
CA ALA A 109 3.23 -4.82 6.32
C ALA A 109 4.08 -6.11 6.43
N LEU A 110 5.37 -5.98 6.74
CA LEU A 110 6.25 -7.11 7.02
C LEU A 110 5.86 -7.85 8.30
N VAL A 111 5.45 -7.14 9.36
CA VAL A 111 4.93 -7.78 10.58
C VAL A 111 3.64 -8.55 10.28
N ILE A 112 2.71 -7.97 9.52
CA ILE A 112 1.47 -8.65 9.07
C ILE A 112 1.79 -9.90 8.26
N ALA A 113 2.76 -9.81 7.35
CA ALA A 113 3.23 -10.96 6.58
C ALA A 113 3.82 -12.06 7.46
N ALA A 114 4.63 -11.68 8.45
CA ALA A 114 5.28 -12.63 9.37
C ALA A 114 4.27 -13.35 10.26
N THR A 115 3.27 -12.65 10.82
CA THR A 115 2.26 -13.27 11.68
C THR A 115 1.38 -14.28 10.93
N ARG A 116 1.09 -14.03 9.65
CA ARG A 116 0.37 -14.99 8.79
C ARG A 116 1.23 -16.20 8.40
N SER A 117 2.54 -16.03 8.28
CA SER A 117 3.44 -17.15 8.02
C SER A 117 3.57 -18.09 9.22
N GLY A 118 3.49 -17.56 10.45
CA GLY A 118 3.61 -18.35 11.68
C GLY A 118 2.32 -19.08 12.10
N SER A 119 1.17 -18.79 11.47
CA SER A 119 -0.10 -19.47 11.72
C SER A 119 -0.34 -20.70 10.85
N ARG A 120 0.63 -21.09 10.01
CA ARG A 120 0.62 -22.30 9.17
C ARG A 120 1.56 -23.34 9.75
#